data_AF-A0A7V3PTD7-F1
#
_entry.id   AF-A0A7V3PTD7-F1
#
_cell.length_a   1.000
_cell.length_b   1.000
_cell.length_c   1.000
_cell.angle_alpha   90.00
_cell.angle_beta   90.00
_cell.angle_gamma   90.00
#
_symmetry.space_group_name_H-M   'P 1'
#
loop_
_entity.id
_entity.type
_entity.pdbx_description
1 polymer ?
#
loop_
_entity_poly.entity_id
_entity_poly.type
_entity_poly.pdbx_seq_one_letter_code
_entity_poly.pdbx_strand_id
1 'polypeptide(L)' 'MKLAERYLIQGLRLDPNYTVIRLDLARVYLKQGRKSEARAQLQLVLKTTKPTYPADFYLEDKPAAEKLLKQLESEN' A
#
# COMPACT_ATOMS: atom_id res chain seq x y z
N MET A 1 15.87 0.18 5.94
CA MET A 1 14.41 0.00 5.71
C MET A 1 13.52 0.37 6.90
N LYS A 2 13.94 0.17 8.17
CA LYS A 2 13.12 0.52 9.36
C LYS A 2 12.69 2.00 9.46
N LEU A 3 13.51 2.93 8.96
CA LEU A 3 13.17 4.37 9.00
C LEU A 3 12.06 4.74 8.01
N ALA A 4 12.07 4.15 6.81
CA ALA A 4 11.03 4.36 5.80
C ALA A 4 9.67 3.89 6.32
N GLU A 5 9.60 2.69 6.90
CA GLU A 5 8.38 2.17 7.54
C GLU A 5 7.85 3.13 8.61
N ARG A 6 8.72 3.65 9.49
CA ARG A 6 8.31 4.60 10.51
C ARG A 6 7.68 5.85 9.90
N TYR A 7 8.34 6.50 8.94
CA TYR A 7 7.81 7.73 8.33
C TYR A 7 6.50 7.49 7.59
N LEU A 8 6.36 6.38 6.88
CA LEU A 8 5.11 6.02 6.20
C LEU A 8 3.97 5.82 7.22
N ILE A 9 4.22 5.12 8.33
CA ILE A 9 3.24 4.98 9.42
C ILE A 9 2.87 6.34 10.01
N GLN A 10 3.84 7.25 10.21
CA GLN A 10 3.54 8.60 10.68
C GLN A 10 2.67 9.37 9.68
N GLY A 11 2.97 9.26 8.37
CA GLY A 11 2.17 9.85 7.31
C GLY A 11 0.73 9.36 7.32
N LEU A 12 0.50 8.05 7.47
CA LEU A 12 -0.85 7.48 7.56
C LEU A 12 -1.62 7.92 8.82
N ARG A 13 -0.94 8.33 9.89
CA ARG A 13 -1.61 8.91 11.06
C ARG A 13 -2.10 10.33 10.80
N LEU A 14 -1.41 11.08 9.93
CA LEU A 14 -1.80 12.42 9.53
C LEU A 14 -2.90 12.37 8.47
N ASP A 15 -2.75 11.48 7.49
CA ASP A 15 -3.73 11.26 6.44
C ASP A 15 -3.96 9.75 6.20
N PRO A 16 -5.02 9.18 6.79
CA PRO A 16 -5.37 7.78 6.60
C PRO A 16 -5.84 7.42 5.18
N ASN A 17 -6.23 8.42 4.38
CA ASN A 17 -6.80 8.24 3.04
C ASN A 17 -5.78 8.51 1.92
N TYR A 18 -4.52 8.82 2.26
CA TYR A 18 -3.47 8.98 1.26
C TYR A 18 -2.94 7.60 0.83
N THR A 19 -3.51 7.07 -0.24
CA THR A 19 -3.32 5.68 -0.69
C THR A 19 -1.90 5.35 -1.15
N VAL A 20 -1.16 6.33 -1.70
CA VAL A 20 0.24 6.13 -2.11
C VAL A 20 1.12 5.69 -0.94
N ILE A 21 0.87 6.20 0.27
CA ILE A 21 1.66 5.85 1.46
C ILE A 21 1.44 4.38 1.84
N ARG A 22 0.21 3.87 1.69
CA ARG A 22 -0.11 2.46 1.91
C ARG A 22 0.58 1.58 0.87
N LEU A 23 0.60 2.01 -0.39
CA LEU A 23 1.29 1.32 -1.48
C LEU A 23 2.81 1.26 -1.23
N ASP A 24 3.41 2.36 -0.80
CA ASP A 24 4.84 2.42 -0.45
C ASP A 24 5.17 1.56 0.77
N LEU A 25 4.29 1.53 1.77
CA LEU A 25 4.45 0.65 2.93
C LEU A 25 4.39 -0.83 2.51
N ALA A 26 3.49 -1.18 1.60
CA ALA A 26 3.44 -2.53 1.01
C ALA A 26 4.75 -2.88 0.28
N ARG A 27 5.29 -1.96 -0.54
CA ARG A 27 6.57 -2.15 -1.24
C ARG A 27 7.74 -2.33 -0.26
N VAL A 28 7.75 -1.58 0.85
CA VAL A 28 8.74 -1.75 1.92
C VAL A 28 8.64 -3.14 2.55
N TYR A 29 7.43 -3.62 2.82
CA TYR A 29 7.21 -4.97 3.36
C TYR A 29 7.61 -6.08 2.38
N LEU A 30 7.29 -5.94 1.10
CA LEU A 30 7.73 -6.88 0.06
C LEU A 30 9.25 -7.01 0.01
N LYS A 31 9.96 -5.88 0.02
CA LYS A 31 11.44 -5.88 0.04
C LYS A 31 12.04 -6.53 1.29
N GLN A 32 11.28 -6.61 2.38
CA GLN A 32 11.68 -7.28 3.62
C GLN A 32 11.22 -8.74 3.70
N GLY A 33 10.56 -9.28 2.66
CA GLY A 33 9.98 -10.62 2.68
C GLY A 33 8.70 -10.74 3.54
N ARG A 34 8.18 -9.63 4.08
CA ARG A 34 6.98 -9.56 4.93
C ARG A 34 5.71 -9.57 4.07
N LYS A 35 5.50 -10.64 3.31
CA LYS A 35 4.42 -10.75 2.31
C LYS A 35 3.02 -10.59 2.91
N SER A 36 2.77 -11.13 4.11
CA SER A 36 1.47 -11.00 4.79
C SER A 36 1.12 -9.54 5.11
N GLU A 37 2.09 -8.77 5.58
CA GLU A 37 1.90 -7.35 5.92
C GLU A 37 1.77 -6.49 4.66
N ALA A 38 2.54 -6.81 3.61
CA ALA A 38 2.35 -6.20 2.30
C ALA A 38 0.92 -6.42 1.78
N ARG A 39 0.43 -7.66 1.80
CA ARG A 39 -0.94 -8.01 1.39
C ARG A 39 -1.98 -7.20 2.17
N ALA A 40 -1.81 -7.05 3.48
CA ALA A 40 -2.72 -6.26 4.31
C ALA A 40 -2.78 -4.78 3.88
N GLN A 41 -1.64 -4.16 3.59
CA GLN A 41 -1.61 -2.76 3.14
C GLN A 41 -2.22 -2.58 1.75
N LEU A 42 -1.96 -3.51 0.82
CA LEU A 42 -2.55 -3.48 -0.52
C LEU A 42 -4.08 -3.61 -0.47
N GLN A 43 -4.61 -4.49 0.38
CA GLN A 43 -6.05 -4.60 0.60
C GLN A 43 -6.67 -3.33 1.18
N LEU A 44 -5.93 -2.60 2.03
CA LEU A 44 -6.38 -1.32 2.57
C LEU A 44 -6.42 -0.22 1.50
N VAL A 45 -5.53 -0.23 0.51
CA VAL A 45 -5.66 0.64 -0.68
C VAL A 45 -7.02 0.38 -1.35
N LEU A 46 -7.33 -0.88 -1.66
CA LEU A 46 -8.58 -1.23 -2.36
C LEU A 46 -9.86 -0.93 -1.56
N LYS A 47 -9.77 -0.91 -0.22
CA LYS A 47 -10.90 -0.57 0.68
C LYS A 47 -11.09 0.94 0.87
N THR A 48 -10.20 1.78 0.35
CA THR A 48 -10.32 3.24 0.51
C THR A 48 -11.43 3.77 -0.40
N THR A 49 -12.45 4.39 0.21
CA THR A 49 -13.64 4.90 -0.50
C THR A 49 -13.59 6.41 -0.77
N LYS A 50 -12.78 7.15 -0.01
CA LYS A 50 -12.61 8.61 -0.13
C LYS A 50 -11.12 8.96 -0.13
N PRO A 51 -10.37 8.62 -1.20
CA PRO A 51 -8.94 8.92 -1.27
C PRO A 51 -8.67 10.42 -1.27
N THR A 52 -7.59 10.86 -0.62
CA THR A 52 -7.19 12.29 -0.59
C THR A 52 -6.88 12.81 -1.99
N TYR A 53 -6.29 11.98 -2.84
CA TYR A 53 -5.98 12.27 -4.23
C TYR A 53 -6.69 11.24 -5.13
N PRO A 54 -7.95 11.48 -5.54
CA PRO A 54 -8.71 10.53 -6.34
C PRO A 54 -8.07 10.17 -7.68
N ALA A 55 -7.42 11.13 -8.35
CA ALA A 55 -6.74 10.88 -9.61
C ALA A 55 -5.64 9.82 -9.46
N ASP A 56 -4.71 10.04 -8.54
CA ASP A 56 -3.61 9.10 -8.22
C ASP A 56 -4.17 7.74 -7.81
N PHE A 57 -5.24 7.73 -7.00
CA PHE A 57 -5.89 6.49 -6.57
C PHE A 57 -6.37 5.64 -7.75
N TYR A 58 -7.13 6.23 -8.68
CA TYR A 58 -7.74 5.49 -9.79
C TYR A 58 -6.76 5.17 -10.91
N LEU A 59 -5.80 6.05 -11.18
CA LEU A 59 -4.86 5.89 -12.29
C LEU A 59 -3.63 5.06 -11.92
N GLU A 60 -3.21 5.10 -10.65
CA GLU A 60 -1.94 4.49 -10.22
C GLU A 60 -2.09 3.52 -9.05
N ASP A 61 -2.59 4.00 -7.90
CA ASP A 61 -2.47 3.25 -6.66
C ASP A 61 -3.29 1.96 -6.66
N LYS A 62 -4.57 2.05 -7.09
CA LYS A 62 -5.47 0.90 -7.15
C LYS A 62 -5.00 -0.15 -8.17
N PRO A 63 -4.69 0.20 -9.44
CA PRO A 63 -4.14 -0.76 -10.40
C PRO A 63 -2.83 -1.40 -9.91
N ALA A 64 -1.95 -0.63 -9.29
CA ALA A 64 -0.70 -1.15 -8.73
C ALA A 64 -0.97 -2.14 -7.58
N ALA A 65 -1.93 -1.83 -6.70
CA ALA A 65 -2.30 -2.70 -5.60
C ALA A 65 -2.90 -4.03 -6.09
N GLU A 66 -3.80 -3.99 -7.07
CA GLU A 66 -4.38 -5.19 -7.71
C GLU A 66 -3.30 -6.06 -8.36
N LYS A 67 -2.35 -5.46 -9.10
CA LYS A 67 -1.25 -6.18 -9.73
C LYS A 67 -0.35 -6.89 -8.70
N LEU A 68 0.03 -6.18 -7.63
CA LEU A 68 0.90 -6.75 -6.59
C LEU A 68 0.19 -7.86 -5.80
N LEU A 69 -1.11 -7.72 -5.53
CA LEU A 69 -1.90 -8.77 -4.88
C LEU A 69 -1.95 -10.04 -5.73
N LYS A 70 -2.20 -9.90 -7.04
CA LYS A 70 -2.19 -11.03 -7.97
C LYS A 70 -0.84 -11.76 -8.00
N GLN A 71 0.27 -11.01 -7.96
CA GLN A 71 1.62 -11.61 -7.89
C GLN A 71 1.80 -12.41 -6.60
N LEU A 72 1.38 -11.86 -5.45
CA LEU A 72 1.44 -12.55 -4.17
C LEU A 72 0.52 -13.77 -4.06
N GLU A 73 -0.50 -13.89 -4.90
CA GLU A 73 -1.37 -15.07 -4.98
C GLU A 73 -0.74 -16.18 -5.82
N SER A 74 0.00 -15.82 -6.87
CA SER A 74 0.71 -16.78 -7.73
C SER A 74 1.99 -17.38 -7.12
N GLU A 75 2.47 -16.83 -6.01
CA GLU A 75 3.69 -17.26 -5.31
C GLU A 75 3.43 -18.26 -4.16
N ASN A 76 2.18 -18.65 -3.94
CA ASN A 76 1.75 -19.68 -2.99
C ASN A 76 1.43 -20.99 -3.73
#